data_AF-A0A7T8ACM2-F1
#
_entry.id   AF-A0A7T8ACM2-F1
#
_cell.length_a   1.000
_cell.length_b   1.000
_cell.length_c   1.000
_cell.angle_alpha   90.00
_cell.angle_beta   90.00
_cell.angle_gamma   90.00
#
_symmetry.space_group_name_H-M   'P 1'
#
loop_
_entity.id
_entity.type
_entity.pdbx_description
1 polymer ?
#
loop_
_entity_poly.entity_id
_entity_poly.type
_entity_poly.pdbx_seq_one_letter_code
_entity_poly.pdbx_strand_id
1 'polypeptide(L)'
;MARAPGIDAIVAAAYGLDPVNLTLPDFEADFVGLNLRQWIGAPLGVGLPISRMAVIHIDLHVQTVTVDFAALVSVAAALRFQVAITAPRRAAGAAGAVQPLGRGMRDDRAIEVLSPDDPRMHAGMTAFRMRGQTSTEENRTLAAQLLDRFGIFTVLRSGSNSVACVRVTRALFDSMADVDALAGALCQIARLIPLRALLISERARRIGDRALCRLRDQRPASALLPCCWLAALACASACIRMPTSVSRLPKLLASG
;
A
#
# COMPACT_ATOMS: atom_id res chain seq x y z
N MET A 1 6.25 -6.14 23.52
CA MET A 1 5.33 -5.06 23.93
C MET A 1 4.08 -5.58 24.61
N ALA A 2 3.26 -6.43 23.96
CA ALA A 2 2.02 -6.95 24.56
C ALA A 2 2.23 -7.89 25.76
N ARG A 3 3.27 -8.74 25.74
CA ARG A 3 3.57 -9.66 26.84
C ARG A 3 3.93 -9.01 28.17
N ALA A 4 4.66 -7.89 28.15
CA ALA A 4 5.12 -7.23 29.37
C ALA A 4 3.97 -6.82 30.33
N PRO A 5 2.85 -6.28 29.83
CA PRO A 5 1.63 -6.06 30.63
C PRO A 5 0.70 -7.28 30.74
N GLY A 6 1.10 -8.48 30.27
CA GLY A 6 0.25 -9.68 30.33
C GLY A 6 -0.92 -9.68 29.34
N ILE A 7 -0.77 -9.04 28.17
CA ILE A 7 -1.81 -8.96 27.13
C ILE A 7 -1.53 -10.01 26.04
N ASP A 8 -2.57 -10.77 25.68
CA ASP A 8 -2.52 -11.72 24.57
C ASP A 8 -2.39 -11.00 23.21
N ALA A 9 -1.50 -11.51 22.36
CA ALA A 9 -1.25 -11.00 21.03
C ALA A 9 -1.87 -11.88 19.94
N ILE A 10 -2.71 -11.28 19.11
CA ILE A 10 -3.24 -11.88 17.88
C ILE A 10 -2.54 -11.24 16.68
N VAL A 11 -1.88 -12.05 15.86
CA VAL A 11 -1.19 -11.62 14.64
C VAL A 11 -1.93 -12.11 13.41
N ALA A 12 -2.41 -11.17 12.59
CA ALA A 12 -2.94 -11.45 11.26
C ALA A 12 -1.80 -11.52 10.24
N ALA A 13 -1.20 -12.69 10.09
CA ALA A 13 -0.08 -12.97 9.19
C ALA A 13 -0.55 -13.29 7.75
N ALA A 14 -1.49 -12.50 7.21
CA ALA A 14 -2.06 -12.74 5.89
C ALA A 14 -1.01 -12.72 4.76
N TYR A 15 0.05 -11.91 4.91
CA TYR A 15 1.13 -11.76 3.94
C TYR A 15 2.43 -12.47 4.36
N GLY A 16 2.45 -13.10 5.53
CA GLY A 16 3.69 -13.42 6.24
C GLY A 16 3.84 -14.90 6.52
N LEU A 17 4.65 -15.56 5.70
CA LEU A 17 5.48 -16.73 6.01
C LEU A 17 6.57 -16.83 4.93
N ASP A 18 6.16 -16.86 3.66
CA ASP A 18 7.06 -17.18 2.53
C ASP A 18 7.92 -16.02 2.01
N PRO A 19 7.39 -14.78 1.83
CA PRO A 19 8.17 -13.70 1.21
C PRO A 19 9.33 -13.19 2.06
N VAL A 20 9.22 -13.39 3.38
CA VAL A 20 10.10 -12.85 4.42
C VAL A 20 10.78 -13.95 5.23
N ASN A 21 10.58 -15.22 4.86
CA ASN A 21 11.14 -16.41 5.51
C ASN A 21 10.95 -16.44 7.04
N LEU A 22 9.70 -16.20 7.48
CA LEU A 22 9.33 -16.31 8.89
C LEU A 22 8.78 -17.70 9.19
N THR A 23 9.04 -18.17 10.40
CA THR A 23 8.44 -19.34 11.00
C THR A 23 7.40 -18.94 12.05
N LEU A 24 6.53 -19.87 12.44
CA LEU A 24 5.50 -19.59 13.46
C LEU A 24 6.08 -19.11 14.80
N PRO A 25 7.18 -19.68 15.32
CA PRO A 25 7.82 -19.17 16.53
C PRO A 25 8.24 -17.70 16.45
N ASP A 26 8.68 -17.24 15.28
CA ASP A 26 9.23 -15.87 15.08
C ASP A 26 8.21 -14.77 15.34
N PHE A 27 6.90 -15.06 15.26
CA PHE A 27 5.86 -14.07 15.54
C PHE A 27 5.73 -13.72 17.02
N GLU A 28 6.20 -14.61 17.91
CA GLU A 28 6.09 -14.43 19.36
C GLU A 28 4.66 -14.11 19.87
N ALA A 29 3.64 -14.44 19.09
CA ALA A 29 2.23 -14.17 19.38
C ALA A 29 1.50 -15.38 19.96
N ASP A 30 0.39 -15.15 20.65
CA ASP A 30 -0.46 -16.16 21.28
C ASP A 30 -1.40 -16.81 20.26
N PHE A 31 -1.81 -16.03 19.25
CA PHE A 31 -2.60 -16.48 18.11
C PHE A 31 -2.03 -15.92 16.80
N VAL A 32 -1.98 -16.75 15.76
CA VAL A 32 -1.53 -16.38 14.41
C VAL A 32 -2.57 -16.85 13.40
N GLY A 33 -3.12 -15.92 12.62
CA GLY A 33 -4.01 -16.22 11.50
C GLY A 33 -3.26 -16.15 10.18
N LEU A 34 -3.23 -17.26 9.43
CA LEU A 34 -2.60 -17.35 8.11
C LEU A 34 -3.63 -17.36 7.00
N ASN A 35 -3.33 -16.64 5.92
CA ASN A 35 -4.06 -16.75 4.66
C ASN A 35 -3.27 -17.62 3.69
N LEU A 36 -3.81 -18.79 3.34
CA LEU A 36 -3.09 -19.76 2.51
C LEU A 36 -3.22 -19.46 1.02
N ARG A 37 -4.18 -18.63 0.61
CA ARG A 37 -4.44 -18.37 -0.81
C ARG A 37 -3.48 -17.38 -1.48
N GLN A 38 -2.67 -16.68 -0.67
CA GLN A 38 -1.75 -15.66 -1.17
C GLN A 38 -0.43 -16.31 -1.56
N TRP A 39 0.59 -16.19 -0.72
CA TRP A 39 1.95 -16.64 -1.05
C TRP A 39 2.14 -18.15 -0.99
N ILE A 40 1.34 -18.84 -0.18
CA ILE A 40 1.37 -20.30 -0.04
C ILE A 40 0.78 -20.98 -1.30
N GLY A 41 -0.14 -20.32 -2.01
CA GLY A 41 -0.72 -20.82 -3.27
C GLY A 41 -1.84 -21.84 -3.09
N ALA A 42 -2.50 -21.89 -1.93
CA ALA A 42 -3.72 -22.68 -1.75
C ALA A 42 -4.90 -22.06 -2.51
N PRO A 43 -5.98 -22.83 -2.76
CA PRO A 43 -7.19 -22.29 -3.38
C PRO A 43 -7.84 -21.15 -2.57
N LEU A 44 -8.67 -20.35 -3.24
CA LEU A 44 -9.45 -19.29 -2.59
C LEU A 44 -10.37 -19.88 -1.51
N GLY A 45 -10.56 -19.13 -0.42
CA GLY A 45 -11.45 -19.54 0.68
C GLY A 45 -10.78 -20.33 1.81
N VAL A 46 -9.46 -20.58 1.74
CA VAL A 46 -8.75 -21.34 2.77
C VAL A 46 -7.81 -20.48 3.62
N GLY A 47 -7.90 -20.65 4.94
CA GLY A 47 -7.03 -20.02 5.94
C GLY A 47 -6.69 -21.00 7.06
N LEU A 48 -5.66 -20.67 7.85
CA LEU A 48 -5.19 -21.51 8.96
C LEU A 48 -4.97 -20.65 10.22
N PRO A 49 -5.85 -20.76 11.23
CA PRO A 49 -5.61 -20.19 12.56
C PRO A 49 -4.73 -21.11 13.40
N ILE A 50 -3.79 -20.53 14.14
CA ILE A 50 -2.81 -21.25 14.98
C ILE A 50 -2.75 -20.56 16.34
N SER A 51 -2.63 -21.33 17.42
CA SER A 51 -2.38 -20.80 18.78
C SER A 51 -1.06 -21.33 19.33
N ARG A 52 -0.52 -20.65 20.35
CA ARG A 52 0.67 -21.07 21.10
C ARG A 52 0.42 -22.21 22.08
N MET A 53 -0.77 -22.27 22.69
CA MET A 53 -1.09 -23.25 23.75
C MET A 53 -1.47 -24.63 23.20
N ALA A 54 -1.77 -24.69 21.92
CA ALA A 54 -1.88 -25.87 21.08
C ALA A 54 -1.90 -25.32 19.64
N VAL A 55 -1.53 -26.10 18.63
CA VAL A 55 -2.29 -25.97 17.37
C VAL A 55 -3.72 -26.06 17.86
N ILE A 56 -4.50 -24.96 17.84
CA ILE A 56 -5.92 -25.00 18.23
C ILE A 56 -6.38 -26.28 17.61
N HIS A 57 -6.76 -27.25 18.46
CA HIS A 57 -7.19 -28.55 17.99
C HIS A 57 -8.13 -28.16 16.86
N ILE A 58 -7.72 -28.44 15.62
CA ILE A 58 -8.62 -28.22 14.51
C ILE A 58 -9.56 -29.41 14.68
N ASP A 59 -10.38 -29.38 15.73
CA ASP A 59 -11.80 -29.51 15.55
C ASP A 59 -12.03 -28.70 14.31
N LEU A 60 -12.15 -29.45 13.22
CA LEU A 60 -12.61 -29.00 11.94
C LEU A 60 -13.95 -28.30 12.25
N HIS A 61 -13.88 -27.05 12.66
CA HIS A 61 -14.69 -25.98 12.11
C HIS A 61 -14.19 -25.76 10.66
N VAL A 62 -13.99 -26.84 9.89
CA VAL A 62 -14.75 -26.99 8.64
C VAL A 62 -16.11 -26.45 9.03
N GLN A 63 -16.41 -25.26 8.52
CA GLN A 63 -17.78 -24.81 8.47
C GLN A 63 -18.62 -26.06 8.23
N THR A 64 -19.39 -26.50 9.22
CA THR A 64 -20.09 -27.81 9.24
C THR A 64 -21.27 -27.82 8.26
N VAL A 65 -21.21 -26.91 7.30
CA VAL A 65 -22.09 -26.71 6.17
C VAL A 65 -21.36 -27.16 4.90
N THR A 66 -22.09 -27.18 3.80
CA THR A 66 -21.51 -27.48 2.48
C THR A 66 -20.40 -26.46 2.16
N VAL A 67 -19.17 -26.95 2.01
CA VAL A 67 -18.00 -26.16 1.63
C VAL A 67 -17.34 -26.77 0.38
N ASP A 68 -16.45 -26.01 -0.26
CA ASP A 68 -15.59 -26.54 -1.31
C ASP A 68 -14.51 -27.46 -0.70
N PHE A 69 -14.81 -28.76 -0.65
CA PHE A 69 -13.87 -29.77 -0.16
C PHE A 69 -12.60 -29.87 -1.02
N ALA A 70 -12.67 -29.55 -2.32
CA ALA A 70 -11.49 -29.56 -3.18
C ALA A 70 -10.48 -28.51 -2.73
N ALA A 71 -10.95 -27.35 -2.29
CA ALA A 71 -10.10 -26.31 -1.70
C ALA A 71 -9.36 -26.80 -0.44
N LEU A 72 -10.06 -27.51 0.45
CA LEU A 72 -9.50 -28.01 1.70
C LEU A 72 -8.45 -29.12 1.47
N VAL A 73 -8.75 -30.13 0.65
CA VAL A 73 -7.82 -31.26 0.42
C VAL A 73 -6.58 -30.84 -0.38
N SER A 74 -6.67 -29.75 -1.14
CA SER A 74 -5.55 -29.21 -1.93
C SER A 74 -4.51 -28.47 -1.09
N VAL A 75 -4.82 -28.12 0.17
CA VAL A 75 -3.88 -27.42 1.07
C VAL A 75 -2.57 -28.19 1.23
N ALA A 76 -2.64 -29.51 1.40
CA ALA A 76 -1.45 -30.35 1.54
C ALA A 76 -0.59 -30.32 0.27
N ALA A 77 -1.19 -30.17 -0.92
CA ALA A 77 -0.44 -30.01 -2.16
C ALA A 77 0.28 -28.66 -2.23
N ALA A 78 -0.40 -27.57 -1.86
CA ALA A 78 0.20 -26.23 -1.80
C ALA A 78 1.38 -26.18 -0.82
N LEU A 79 1.22 -26.73 0.40
CA LEU A 79 2.31 -26.79 1.38
C LEU A 79 3.49 -27.64 0.90
N ARG A 80 3.26 -28.78 0.26
CA ARG A 80 4.33 -29.60 -0.33
C ARG A 80 5.10 -28.86 -1.42
N PHE A 81 4.39 -28.11 -2.27
CA PHE A 81 5.02 -27.26 -3.28
C PHE A 81 5.94 -26.22 -2.62
N GLN A 82 5.46 -25.56 -1.56
CA GLN A 82 6.25 -24.58 -0.81
C GLN A 82 7.52 -25.17 -0.18
N VAL A 83 7.44 -26.41 0.33
CA VAL A 83 8.62 -27.15 0.82
C VAL A 83 9.59 -27.45 -0.33
N ALA A 84 9.09 -27.88 -1.50
CA ALA A 84 9.90 -28.25 -2.65
C ALA A 84 10.69 -27.07 -3.24
N ILE A 85 10.10 -25.87 -3.27
CA ILE A 85 10.78 -24.67 -3.80
C ILE A 85 11.79 -24.06 -2.81
N THR A 86 11.88 -24.56 -1.57
CA THR A 86 12.79 -24.13 -0.49
C THR A 86 12.62 -22.67 -0.02
N ALA A 87 12.81 -22.44 1.29
CA ALA A 87 12.80 -21.11 1.91
C ALA A 87 13.69 -20.06 1.20
N PRO A 88 14.96 -20.36 0.84
CA PRO A 88 15.83 -19.36 0.21
C PRO A 88 15.36 -18.90 -1.17
N ARG A 89 14.79 -19.78 -2.01
CA ARG A 89 14.28 -19.35 -3.32
C ARG A 89 13.00 -18.52 -3.19
N ARG A 90 12.17 -18.79 -2.18
CA ARG A 90 10.96 -18.00 -1.89
C ARG A 90 11.31 -16.58 -1.46
N ALA A 91 12.25 -16.45 -0.53
CA ALA A 91 12.75 -15.16 -0.06
C ALA A 91 13.51 -14.40 -1.16
N ALA A 92 14.35 -15.09 -1.94
CA ALA A 92 15.07 -14.48 -3.06
C ALA A 92 14.14 -14.02 -4.18
N GLY A 93 13.09 -14.78 -4.50
CA GLY A 93 12.11 -14.39 -5.52
C GLY A 93 11.27 -13.18 -5.14
N ALA A 94 10.83 -13.11 -3.87
CA ALA A 94 9.98 -12.02 -3.39
C ALA A 94 10.77 -10.76 -2.97
N ALA A 95 11.76 -10.90 -2.07
CA ALA A 95 12.52 -9.76 -1.55
C ALA A 95 13.72 -9.37 -2.43
N GLY A 96 14.35 -10.34 -3.08
CA GLY A 96 15.57 -10.14 -3.89
C GLY A 96 15.34 -9.37 -5.20
N ALA A 97 14.10 -9.27 -5.67
CA ALA A 97 13.76 -8.60 -6.93
C ALA A 97 12.91 -7.32 -6.77
N VAL A 98 12.19 -7.18 -5.66
CA VAL A 98 11.53 -5.91 -5.30
C VAL A 98 12.55 -4.84 -4.91
N GLN A 99 13.70 -5.23 -4.34
CA GLN A 99 14.80 -4.30 -4.06
C GLN A 99 15.42 -3.70 -5.33
N PRO A 100 15.83 -4.47 -6.36
CA PRO A 100 16.25 -3.93 -7.65
C PRO A 100 15.21 -3.03 -8.32
N LEU A 101 13.94 -3.43 -8.32
CA LEU A 101 12.84 -2.60 -8.82
C LEU A 101 12.76 -1.27 -8.07
N GLY A 102 12.76 -1.32 -6.73
CA GLY A 102 12.76 -0.14 -5.88
C GLY A 102 13.95 0.77 -6.14
N ARG A 103 15.15 0.21 -6.31
CA ARG A 103 16.36 0.99 -6.64
C ARG A 103 16.26 1.66 -8.00
N GLY A 104 15.94 0.92 -9.06
CA GLY A 104 15.80 1.49 -10.41
C GLY A 104 14.71 2.56 -10.51
N MET A 105 13.60 2.39 -9.76
CA MET A 105 12.55 3.40 -9.67
C MET A 105 12.97 4.64 -8.88
N ARG A 106 13.83 4.50 -7.86
CA ARG A 106 14.31 5.63 -7.05
C ARG A 106 15.29 6.53 -7.79
N ASP A 107 15.97 6.01 -8.81
CA ASP A 107 16.89 6.78 -9.64
C ASP A 107 16.14 7.80 -10.53
N ASP A 108 14.85 7.56 -10.81
CA ASP A 108 14.00 8.50 -11.54
C ASP A 108 13.40 9.57 -10.61
N ARG A 109 13.74 10.84 -10.87
CA ARG A 109 13.23 11.99 -10.12
C ARG A 109 11.71 12.14 -10.20
N ALA A 110 11.06 11.60 -11.21
CA ALA A 110 9.61 11.68 -11.35
C ALA A 110 8.86 10.66 -10.49
N ILE A 111 9.53 9.66 -9.92
CA ILE A 111 8.91 8.57 -9.16
C ILE A 111 9.24 8.75 -7.67
N GLU A 112 8.26 8.43 -6.82
CA GLU A 112 8.42 8.40 -5.37
C GLU A 112 8.05 6.99 -4.87
N VAL A 113 9.05 6.22 -4.45
CA VAL A 113 8.88 4.91 -3.83
C VAL A 113 8.68 5.08 -2.32
N LEU A 114 7.57 4.54 -1.82
CA LEU A 114 7.09 4.72 -0.44
C LEU A 114 7.47 3.56 0.48
N SER A 115 7.77 2.38 -0.06
CA SER A 115 8.32 1.29 0.74
C SER A 115 9.69 1.67 1.30
N PRO A 116 10.06 1.29 2.53
CA PRO A 116 11.42 1.46 3.05
C PRO A 116 12.44 0.65 2.25
N ASP A 117 13.73 1.02 2.34
CA ASP A 117 14.83 0.24 1.73
C ASP A 117 15.26 -0.96 2.57
N ASP A 118 14.86 -1.00 3.84
CA ASP A 118 15.16 -2.13 4.72
C ASP A 118 14.37 -3.37 4.24
N PRO A 119 15.04 -4.45 3.80
CA PRO A 119 14.39 -5.65 3.31
C PRO A 119 13.52 -6.37 4.35
N ARG A 120 13.67 -6.04 5.64
CA ARG A 120 12.83 -6.54 6.72
C ARG A 120 11.48 -5.82 6.81
N MET A 121 11.36 -4.66 6.16
CA MET A 121 10.18 -3.80 6.21
C MET A 121 9.29 -3.90 4.97
N HIS A 122 9.66 -4.75 4.01
CA HIS A 122 8.84 -5.01 2.83
C HIS A 122 8.93 -6.47 2.43
N ALA A 123 7.79 -7.09 2.15
CA ALA A 123 7.71 -8.41 1.54
C ALA A 123 8.00 -8.31 0.02
N GLY A 124 7.42 -9.20 -0.79
CA GLY A 124 7.43 -9.09 -2.25
C GLY A 124 6.49 -8.00 -2.80
N MET A 125 6.33 -6.87 -2.10
CA MET A 125 5.46 -5.77 -2.50
C MET A 125 6.17 -4.44 -2.37
N THR A 126 5.93 -3.54 -3.32
CA THR A 126 6.34 -2.14 -3.21
C THR A 126 5.19 -1.19 -3.52
N ALA A 127 5.20 -0.04 -2.85
CA ALA A 127 4.27 1.05 -3.10
C ALA A 127 5.02 2.25 -3.67
N PHE A 128 4.43 2.87 -4.68
CA PHE A 128 5.02 4.02 -5.37
C PHE A 128 3.93 4.96 -5.90
N ARG A 129 4.35 6.12 -6.34
CA ARG A 129 3.53 7.10 -7.06
C ARG A 129 4.41 7.98 -7.94
N MET A 130 3.78 8.77 -8.80
CA MET A 130 4.45 9.90 -9.41
C MET A 130 4.68 10.99 -8.35
N ARG A 131 5.85 11.62 -8.37
CA ARG A 131 6.19 12.68 -7.42
C ARG A 131 5.18 13.82 -7.54
N GLY A 132 4.70 14.29 -6.39
CA GLY A 132 3.69 15.35 -6.34
C GLY A 132 2.25 14.89 -6.57
N GLN A 133 2.02 13.68 -7.11
CA GLN A 133 0.69 13.13 -7.33
C GLN A 133 0.19 12.35 -6.11
N THR A 134 -0.31 13.09 -5.13
CA THR A 134 -0.71 12.55 -3.82
C THR A 134 -2.19 12.21 -3.71
N SER A 135 -3.01 12.62 -4.68
CA SER A 135 -4.46 12.43 -4.62
C SER A 135 -4.86 11.02 -5.05
N THR A 136 -6.03 10.59 -4.58
CA THR A 136 -6.63 9.31 -4.99
C THR A 136 -6.89 9.26 -6.50
N GLU A 137 -7.29 10.37 -7.12
CA GLU A 137 -7.64 10.42 -8.54
C GLU A 137 -6.41 10.30 -9.45
N GLU A 138 -5.32 10.98 -9.11
CA GLU A 138 -4.06 10.85 -9.86
C GLU A 138 -3.53 9.42 -9.78
N ASN A 139 -3.57 8.79 -8.60
CA ASN A 139 -3.09 7.41 -8.44
C ASN A 139 -4.05 6.39 -9.06
N ARG A 140 -5.36 6.67 -9.13
CA ARG A 140 -6.31 5.89 -9.92
C ARG A 140 -5.98 5.96 -11.40
N THR A 141 -5.69 7.16 -11.90
CA THR A 141 -5.28 7.40 -13.29
C THR A 141 -3.97 6.66 -13.60
N LEU A 142 -3.00 6.71 -12.70
CA LEU A 142 -1.74 5.97 -12.84
C LEU A 142 -1.98 4.46 -12.95
N ALA A 143 -2.79 3.89 -12.05
CA ALA A 143 -3.12 2.47 -12.08
C ALA A 143 -3.85 2.07 -13.38
N ALA A 144 -4.79 2.90 -13.85
CA ALA A 144 -5.49 2.69 -15.12
C ALA A 144 -4.53 2.75 -16.32
N GLN A 145 -3.63 3.74 -16.36
CA GLN A 145 -2.64 3.84 -17.45
C GLN A 145 -1.71 2.62 -17.51
N LEU A 146 -1.26 2.12 -16.35
CA LEU A 146 -0.44 0.91 -16.27
C LEU A 146 -1.18 -0.31 -16.83
N LEU A 147 -2.47 -0.46 -16.51
CA LEU A 147 -3.28 -1.56 -17.01
C LEU A 147 -3.61 -1.41 -18.50
N ASP A 148 -4.22 -0.29 -18.89
CA ASP A 148 -4.82 -0.12 -20.21
C ASP A 148 -3.78 0.00 -21.33
N ARG A 149 -2.62 0.61 -21.02
CA ARG A 149 -1.57 0.85 -22.04
C ARG A 149 -0.46 -0.19 -22.03
N PHE A 150 -0.17 -0.77 -20.87
CA PHE A 150 0.99 -1.65 -20.69
C PHE A 150 0.61 -3.06 -20.23
N GLY A 151 -0.66 -3.33 -19.93
CA GLY A 151 -1.11 -4.63 -19.44
C GLY A 151 -0.65 -4.94 -18.00
N ILE A 152 -0.23 -3.92 -17.24
CA ILE A 152 0.36 -4.09 -15.91
C ILE A 152 -0.68 -3.82 -14.84
N PHE A 153 -1.16 -4.90 -14.21
CA PHE A 153 -2.12 -4.80 -13.12
C PHE A 153 -1.46 -4.30 -11.83
N THR A 154 -2.01 -3.22 -11.27
CA THR A 154 -1.58 -2.66 -9.99
C THR A 154 -2.79 -2.24 -9.16
N VAL A 155 -2.60 -2.08 -7.85
CA VAL A 155 -3.70 -1.79 -6.92
C VAL A 155 -3.53 -0.42 -6.30
N LEU A 156 -4.54 0.45 -6.48
CA LEU A 156 -4.65 1.71 -5.76
C LEU A 156 -4.78 1.46 -4.25
N ARG A 157 -3.99 2.20 -3.47
CA ARG A 157 -4.11 2.29 -2.02
C ARG A 157 -4.42 3.74 -1.65
N SER A 158 -5.53 3.93 -0.94
CA SER A 158 -5.95 5.20 -0.38
C SER A 158 -6.55 4.96 1.00
N GLY A 159 -6.47 5.93 1.89
CA GLY A 159 -7.01 5.84 3.25
C GLY A 159 -7.04 7.20 3.93
N SER A 160 -7.88 7.35 4.95
CA SER A 160 -8.11 8.64 5.65
C SER A 160 -6.84 9.29 6.20
N ASN A 161 -5.84 8.47 6.56
CA ASN A 161 -4.57 8.93 7.14
C ASN A 161 -3.35 8.61 6.28
N SER A 162 -3.53 8.06 5.07
CA SER A 162 -2.44 7.64 4.19
C SER A 162 -2.56 8.34 2.85
N VAL A 163 -1.48 8.96 2.42
CA VAL A 163 -1.41 9.58 1.09
C VAL A 163 -1.57 8.49 0.03
N ALA A 164 -2.34 8.77 -1.03
CA ALA A 164 -2.63 7.78 -2.05
C ALA A 164 -1.36 7.32 -2.79
N CYS A 165 -1.36 6.05 -3.17
CA CYS A 165 -0.29 5.42 -3.93
C CYS A 165 -0.79 4.21 -4.72
N VAL A 166 0.05 3.73 -5.62
CA VAL A 166 -0.13 2.47 -6.34
C VAL A 166 0.77 1.42 -5.70
N ARG A 167 0.25 0.21 -5.51
CA ARG A 167 1.00 -0.94 -5.01
C ARG A 167 1.10 -2.00 -6.09
N VAL A 168 2.29 -2.54 -6.23
CA VAL A 168 2.60 -3.71 -7.07
C VAL A 168 3.15 -4.83 -6.20
N THR A 169 2.85 -6.06 -6.59
CA THR A 169 3.35 -7.28 -5.97
C THR A 169 4.18 -8.00 -7.02
N ARG A 170 5.35 -8.50 -6.64
CA ARG A 170 6.10 -9.47 -7.44
C ARG A 170 5.86 -10.87 -6.87
N ALA A 171 5.17 -11.71 -7.64
CA ALA A 171 4.97 -13.12 -7.34
C ALA A 171 6.19 -13.97 -7.73
N LEU A 172 6.19 -15.23 -7.32
CA LEU A 172 7.29 -16.17 -7.61
C LEU A 172 7.46 -16.48 -9.11
N PHE A 173 6.39 -16.34 -9.89
CA PHE A 173 6.40 -16.61 -11.34
C PHE A 173 6.78 -15.39 -12.18
N ASP A 174 6.88 -14.20 -11.57
CA ASP A 174 7.25 -12.99 -12.30
C ASP A 174 8.75 -13.02 -12.63
N SER A 175 9.06 -12.70 -13.88
CA SER A 175 10.42 -12.63 -14.40
C SER A 175 11.08 -11.28 -14.09
N MET A 176 12.37 -11.15 -14.37
CA MET A 176 13.02 -9.83 -14.36
C MET A 176 12.55 -8.95 -15.52
N ALA A 177 12.14 -9.54 -16.64
CA ALA A 177 11.59 -8.79 -17.76
C ALA A 177 10.27 -8.09 -17.40
N ASP A 178 9.45 -8.69 -16.52
CA ASP A 178 8.23 -8.06 -16.02
C ASP A 178 8.54 -6.83 -15.13
N VAL A 179 9.62 -6.92 -14.35
CA VAL A 179 10.14 -5.79 -13.55
C VAL A 179 10.66 -4.67 -14.45
N ASP A 180 11.40 -5.01 -15.51
CA ASP A 180 11.91 -4.04 -16.48
C ASP A 180 10.77 -3.40 -17.29
N ALA A 181 9.73 -4.17 -17.63
CA ALA A 181 8.53 -3.67 -18.30
C ALA A 181 7.79 -2.65 -17.44
N LEU A 182 7.65 -2.89 -16.14
CA LEU A 182 7.10 -1.92 -15.20
C LEU A 182 7.95 -0.65 -15.12
N ALA A 183 9.27 -0.79 -14.97
CA ALA A 183 10.17 0.36 -14.90
C ALA A 183 10.09 1.21 -16.20
N GLY A 184 10.08 0.55 -17.37
CA GLY A 184 9.93 1.18 -18.66
C GLY A 184 8.58 1.90 -18.83
N ALA A 185 7.48 1.27 -18.40
CA ALA A 185 6.15 1.88 -18.41
C ALA A 185 6.10 3.17 -17.56
N LEU A 186 6.67 3.13 -16.36
CA LEU A 186 6.73 4.29 -15.47
C LEU A 186 7.60 5.42 -16.05
N CYS A 187 8.74 5.09 -16.66
CA CYS A 187 9.56 6.07 -17.36
C CYS A 187 8.80 6.74 -18.51
N GLN A 188 7.99 5.99 -19.26
CA GLN A 188 7.17 6.55 -20.33
C GLN A 188 6.06 7.44 -19.79
N ILE A 189 5.40 7.04 -18.71
CA ILE A 189 4.37 7.85 -18.04
C ILE A 189 4.98 9.14 -17.48
N ALA A 190 6.17 9.06 -16.86
CA ALA A 190 6.90 10.21 -16.34
C ALA A 190 7.17 11.28 -17.41
N ARG A 191 7.52 10.88 -18.63
CA ARG A 191 7.78 11.80 -19.75
C ARG A 191 6.54 12.54 -20.24
N LEU A 192 5.35 11.99 -19.99
CA LEU A 192 4.07 12.60 -20.38
C LEU A 192 3.57 13.62 -19.34
N ILE A 193 4.12 13.62 -18.13
CA ILE A 193 3.77 14.60 -17.11
C ILE A 193 4.56 15.88 -17.39
N PRO A 194 3.90 17.00 -17.73
CA PRO A 194 4.62 18.24 -18.02
C PRO A 194 5.41 18.70 -16.79
N LEU A 195 6.72 18.96 -16.97
CA LEU A 195 7.66 19.39 -15.92
C LEU A 195 7.17 20.56 -15.05
N ARG A 196 6.29 21.42 -15.58
CA ARG A 196 5.65 22.50 -14.82
C ARG A 196 4.75 21.99 -13.68
N ALA A 197 4.03 20.89 -13.86
CA ALA A 197 3.17 20.32 -12.83
C ALA A 197 3.98 19.77 -11.64
N LEU A 198 5.14 19.15 -11.93
CA LEU A 198 6.08 18.66 -10.93
C LEU A 198 6.69 19.81 -10.11
N LEU A 199 7.14 20.89 -10.76
CA LEU A 199 7.72 22.06 -10.08
C LEU A 199 6.69 22.85 -9.24
N ILE A 200 5.44 22.94 -9.69
CA ILE A 200 4.36 23.60 -8.92
C ILE A 200 4.08 22.81 -7.64
N SER A 201 4.05 21.46 -7.71
CA SER A 201 3.83 20.61 -6.54
C SER A 201 4.96 20.72 -5.50
N GLU A 202 6.23 20.80 -5.95
CA GLU A 202 7.37 21.00 -5.05
C GLU A 202 7.36 22.37 -4.38
N ARG A 203 6.99 23.42 -5.13
CA ARG A 203 6.91 24.78 -4.60
C ARG A 203 5.76 24.93 -3.59
N ALA A 204 4.60 24.33 -3.88
CA ALA A 204 3.46 24.29 -2.98
C ALA A 204 3.78 23.52 -1.69
N ARG A 205 4.46 22.37 -1.79
CA ARG A 205 4.89 21.58 -0.61
C ARG A 205 5.90 22.34 0.26
N ARG A 206 6.92 23.00 -0.32
CA ARG A 206 7.87 23.84 0.44
C ARG A 206 7.19 25.01 1.15
N ILE A 207 6.15 25.58 0.55
CA ILE A 207 5.37 26.66 1.18
C ILE A 207 4.54 26.10 2.35
N GLY A 208 3.89 24.95 2.16
CA GLY A 208 3.15 24.24 3.21
C GLY A 208 4.04 23.82 4.40
N ASP A 209 5.20 23.23 4.14
CA ASP A 209 6.16 22.82 5.18
C ASP A 209 6.72 24.04 5.95
N ARG A 210 7.02 25.14 5.25
CA ARG A 210 7.44 26.41 5.90
C ARG A 210 6.32 27.06 6.70
N ALA A 211 5.06 26.91 6.29
CA ALA A 211 3.91 27.40 7.05
C ALA A 211 3.68 26.55 8.31
N LEU A 212 3.83 25.22 8.21
CA LEU A 212 3.77 24.29 9.34
C LEU A 212 4.91 24.52 10.35
N CYS A 213 6.14 24.76 9.89
CA CYS A 213 7.26 25.13 10.77
C CYS A 213 6.98 26.44 11.51
N ARG A 214 6.49 27.49 10.83
CA ARG A 214 6.16 28.76 11.48
C ARG A 214 5.01 28.67 12.49
N LEU A 215 4.01 27.84 12.22
CA LEU A 215 2.93 27.57 13.16
C LEU A 215 3.38 26.77 14.39
N ARG A 216 4.48 26.01 14.28
CA ARG A 216 5.10 25.25 15.37
C ARG A 216 5.96 26.13 16.27
N ASP A 217 6.66 27.13 15.70
CA ASP A 217 7.50 28.07 16.46
C ASP A 217 6.69 29.17 17.19
N GLN A 218 5.41 29.35 16.88
CA GLN A 218 4.56 30.40 17.46
C GLN A 218 3.62 29.93 18.59
N ARG A 219 3.74 28.68 19.10
CA ARG A 219 2.88 28.21 20.20
C ARG A 219 3.64 28.05 21.52
N PRO A 220 3.17 28.66 22.64
CA PRO A 220 3.62 28.28 23.97
C PRO A 220 3.09 26.88 24.34
N ALA A 221 3.85 26.17 25.19
CA ALA A 221 3.74 24.72 25.43
C ALA A 221 2.44 24.21 26.10
N SER A 222 1.37 25.01 26.23
CA SER A 222 0.21 24.68 27.07
C SER A 222 -1.14 24.52 26.36
N ALA A 223 -1.20 24.40 25.02
CA ALA A 223 -2.47 24.19 24.31
C ALA A 223 -2.45 22.98 23.36
N LEU A 224 -2.80 21.81 23.88
CA LEU A 224 -3.03 20.57 23.12
C LEU A 224 -4.53 20.44 22.76
N LEU A 225 -4.89 20.84 21.53
CA LEU A 225 -6.11 20.44 20.81
C LEU A 225 -5.78 20.32 19.30
N PRO A 226 -6.43 19.40 18.55
CA PRO A 226 -5.86 18.81 17.33
C PRO A 226 -5.86 19.77 16.13
N CYS A 227 -4.65 20.01 15.60
CA CYS A 227 -4.32 20.97 14.55
C CYS A 227 -4.90 20.70 13.14
N CYS A 228 -5.74 19.68 12.95
CA CYS A 228 -6.18 19.27 11.60
C CYS A 228 -7.18 20.22 10.93
N TRP A 229 -7.89 21.07 11.70
CA TRP A 229 -8.97 21.91 11.15
C TRP A 229 -8.51 23.25 10.55
N LEU A 230 -7.43 23.86 11.06
CA LEU A 230 -6.99 25.18 10.59
C LEU A 230 -6.16 25.12 9.29
N ALA A 231 -5.49 24.00 9.01
CA ALA A 231 -4.74 23.80 7.77
C ALA A 231 -5.66 23.70 6.53
N ALA A 232 -6.88 23.16 6.70
CA ALA A 232 -7.87 23.07 5.63
C ALA A 232 -8.43 24.44 5.20
N LEU A 233 -8.60 25.37 6.14
CA LEU A 233 -9.12 26.72 5.89
C LEU A 233 -8.12 27.65 5.18
N ALA A 234 -6.82 27.51 5.49
CA ALA A 234 -5.77 28.28 4.83
C ALA A 234 -5.57 27.86 3.36
N CYS A 235 -5.77 26.58 3.04
CA CYS A 235 -5.66 26.08 1.67
C CYS A 235 -6.87 26.48 0.81
N ALA A 236 -8.08 26.56 1.40
CA ALA A 236 -9.29 27.01 0.69
C ALA A 236 -9.26 28.50 0.32
N SER A 237 -8.63 29.36 1.13
CA SER A 237 -8.56 30.80 0.86
C SER A 237 -7.58 31.18 -0.25
N ALA A 238 -6.61 30.32 -0.57
CA ALA A 238 -5.63 30.56 -1.64
C ALA A 238 -6.13 30.16 -3.05
N CYS A 239 -7.18 29.35 -3.15
CA CYS A 239 -7.75 28.90 -4.43
C CYS A 239 -8.90 29.78 -4.96
N ILE A 240 -9.42 30.74 -4.19
CA ILE A 240 -10.51 31.62 -4.63
C ILE A 240 -9.96 33.02 -4.93
N ARG A 241 -9.28 33.16 -6.07
CA ARG A 241 -9.13 34.44 -6.77
C ARG A 241 -8.94 34.18 -8.26
N MET A 242 -10.05 34.18 -8.98
CA MET A 242 -10.10 34.41 -10.42
C MET A 242 -11.17 35.45 -10.75
N PRO A 243 -11.03 36.16 -11.89
CA PRO A 243 -11.42 37.54 -12.00
C PRO A 243 -12.90 37.75 -12.34
N THR A 244 -13.36 38.92 -11.93
CA THR A 244 -14.65 39.56 -12.25
C THR A 244 -14.88 39.67 -13.76
N SER A 245 -15.91 39.02 -14.27
CA SER A 245 -16.93 39.62 -15.17
C SER A 245 -17.91 38.54 -15.60
N VAL A 246 -19.20 38.77 -15.44
CA VAL A 246 -20.21 38.79 -16.52
C VAL A 246 -21.53 39.18 -15.89
N SER A 247 -22.11 40.19 -16.52
CA SER A 247 -23.32 40.91 -16.26
C SER A 247 -24.62 40.12 -16.53
N ARG A 248 -25.66 40.46 -15.76
CA ARG A 248 -27.11 40.46 -16.10
C ARG A 248 -27.83 39.12 -16.27
N LEU A 249 -28.73 38.84 -15.31
CA LEU A 249 -30.13 38.49 -15.60
C LEU A 249 -31.03 38.89 -14.40
N PRO A 250 -32.31 39.30 -14.63
CA PRO A 250 -33.15 39.92 -13.62
C PRO A 250 -34.07 38.94 -12.87
N LYS A 251 -34.61 39.48 -11.77
CA LYS A 251 -35.59 38.99 -10.80
C LYS A 251 -36.84 38.33 -11.40
N LEU A 252 -37.33 37.31 -10.69
CA LEU A 252 -38.73 36.97 -10.38
C LEU A 252 -38.64 35.95 -9.21
N LEU A 253 -38.80 36.31 -7.92
CA LEU A 253 -40.06 36.54 -7.18
C LEU A 253 -41.20 35.62 -7.66
N ALA A 254 -42.03 34.99 -6.86
CA ALA A 254 -42.20 34.74 -5.43
C ALA A 254 -43.49 33.88 -5.37
N SER A 255 -43.67 33.08 -4.31
CA SER A 255 -44.99 32.69 -3.75
C SER A 255 -46.10 32.23 -4.71
N GLY A 256 -46.38 30.92 -4.67
CA GLY A 256 -47.60 30.27 -5.17
C GLY A 256 -47.52 28.78 -4.89
#